data_AF-A0A1W9MMG6-F1
#
_entry.id   AF-A0A1W9MMG6-F1
#
_cell.length_a   1.000
_cell.length_b   1.000
_cell.length_c   1.000
_cell.angle_alpha   90.00
_cell.angle_beta   90.00
_cell.angle_gamma   90.00
#
_symmetry.space_group_name_H-M   'P 1'
#
loop_
_entity.id
_entity.type
_entity.pdbx_description
1 polymer ?
#
loop_
_entity_poly.entity_id
_entity_poly.type
_entity_poly.pdbx_seq_one_letter_code
_entity_poly.pdbx_strand_id
1 'polypeptide(L)' 'MPKREYEILKAYENGNYIMNEEVEKVLLKYASTGDVSFGFLSNTAKLTEMGEKTLRNAEMLGFEDN' A
#
# COMPACT_ATOMS: atom_id res chain seq x y z
N MET A 1 10.31 -0.87 -6.50
CA MET A 1 9.12 -1.39 -5.78
C MET A 1 8.73 -2.69 -6.46
N PRO A 2 8.59 -3.80 -5.71
CA PRO A 2 8.15 -5.07 -6.27
C PRO A 2 6.73 -4.99 -6.84
N LYS A 3 6.48 -5.63 -7.99
CA LYS A 3 5.16 -5.65 -8.64
C LYS A 3 4.03 -6.11 -7.71
N ARG A 4 4.29 -7.13 -6.89
CA ARG A 4 3.32 -7.65 -5.91
C ARG A 4 2.93 -6.63 -4.86
N GLU A 5 3.90 -5.89 -4.31
CA GLU A 5 3.64 -4.84 -3.32
C GLU A 5 2.84 -3.68 -3.95
N TYR A 6 3.15 -3.32 -5.20
CA TYR A 6 2.39 -2.33 -5.96
C TYR A 6 0.92 -2.73 -6.12
N GLU A 7 0.65 -3.96 -6.56
CA GLU A 7 -0.73 -4.46 -6.73
C GLU A 7 -1.52 -4.44 -5.41
N ILE A 8 -0.85 -4.79 -4.30
CA ILE A 8 -1.43 -4.68 -2.97
C ILE A 8 -1.75 -3.21 -2.69
N LEU A 9 -0.78 -2.30 -2.71
CA LEU A 9 -0.99 -0.89 -2.38
C LEU A 9 -2.07 -0.23 -3.26
N LYS A 10 -2.10 -0.56 -4.56
CA LYS A 10 -3.12 -0.07 -5.49
C LYS A 10 -4.53 -0.45 -5.06
N ALA A 11 -4.74 -1.63 -4.48
CA ALA A 11 -6.05 -2.04 -3.97
C ALA A 11 -6.52 -1.25 -2.73
N TYR A 12 -5.65 -0.48 -2.09
CA TYR A 12 -5.95 0.34 -0.92
C TYR A 12 -5.91 1.85 -1.21
N GLU A 13 -5.86 2.27 -2.48
CA GLU A 13 -5.85 3.70 -2.87
C GLU A 13 -7.05 4.46 -2.25
N ASN A 14 -8.25 3.89 -2.32
CA ASN A 14 -9.47 4.46 -1.73
C ASN A 14 -9.87 3.84 -0.38
N GLY A 15 -8.99 3.01 0.18
CA GLY A 15 -9.22 2.24 1.39
C GLY A 15 -9.97 0.94 1.19
N ASN A 16 -9.55 -0.10 1.91
CA ASN A 16 -10.12 -1.44 1.82
C ASN A 16 -9.88 -2.24 3.11
N TYR A 17 -10.60 -3.36 3.28
CA TYR A 17 -10.39 -4.29 4.39
C TYR A 17 -9.09 -5.07 4.22
N ILE A 18 -8.39 -5.30 5.33
CA ILE A 18 -7.16 -6.09 5.35
C ILE A 18 -7.53 -7.57 5.20
N MET A 19 -7.15 -8.16 4.07
CA MET A 19 -7.63 -9.48 3.64
C MET A 19 -6.90 -10.65 4.29
N ASN A 20 -5.60 -10.52 4.57
CA ASN A 20 -4.76 -11.57 5.16
C ASN A 20 -3.43 -10.99 5.70
N GLU A 21 -2.66 -11.84 6.41
CA GLU A 21 -1.38 -11.46 7.02
C GLU A 21 -0.29 -11.05 6.03
N GLU A 22 -0.26 -11.59 4.80
CA GLU A 22 0.73 -11.19 3.78
C GLU A 22 0.49 -9.73 3.39
N VAL A 23 -0.77 -9.38 3.12
CA VAL A 23 -1.18 -8.03 2.78
C VAL A 23 -0.93 -7.08 3.95
N GLU A 24 -1.27 -7.50 5.17
CA GLU A 24 -1.03 -6.70 6.38
C GLU A 24 0.46 -6.36 6.56
N LYS A 25 1.36 -7.32 6.34
CA LYS A 25 2.82 -7.09 6.42
C LYS A 25 3.28 -6.03 5.42
N VAL A 26 2.77 -6.06 4.20
CA VAL A 26 3.08 -5.03 3.19
C VAL A 26 2.54 -3.68 3.65
N LEU A 27 1.27 -3.62 4.08
CA LEU A 27 0.67 -2.37 4.54
C LEU A 27 1.41 -1.78 5.76
N LEU A 28 1.86 -2.60 6.70
CA LEU A 28 2.66 -2.18 7.85
C LEU A 28 4.02 -1.61 7.43
N LYS A 29 4.69 -2.24 6.46
CA LYS A 29 5.96 -1.75 5.89
C LYS A 29 5.80 -0.32 5.37
N TYR A 30 4.74 -0.05 4.61
CA TYR A 30 4.48 1.28 4.04
C TYR A 30 3.83 2.26 5.02
N ALA A 31 3.21 1.78 6.10
CA ALA A 31 2.77 2.65 7.18
C ALA A 31 3.95 3.20 7.99
N SER A 32 5.05 2.44 8.10
CA SER A 32 6.26 2.92 8.79
C SER A 32 6.89 4.15 8.14
N THR A 33 6.66 4.36 6.84
CA THR A 33 7.09 5.51 6.05
C THR A 33 6.01 6.58 5.88
N GLY A 34 4.81 6.35 6.41
CA GLY A 34 3.68 7.27 6.29
C GLY A 34 2.89 7.18 4.99
N ASP A 35 3.17 6.19 4.13
CA ASP A 35 2.46 5.98 2.86
C ASP A 35 1.08 5.34 3.08
N VAL A 36 0.89 4.59 4.18
CA VAL A 36 -0.36 3.90 4.52
C VAL A 36 -0.89 4.34 5.88
N SER A 37 -2.20 4.50 5.99
CA SER A 37 -2.93 4.76 7.23
C SER A 37 -3.87 3.61 7.56
N PHE A 38 -3.90 3.20 8.84
CA PHE A 38 -4.77 2.14 9.34
C PHE A 38 -6.01 2.71 10.04
N GLY A 39 -7.17 2.15 9.70
CA GLY A 39 -8.43 2.34 10.42
C GLY A 39 -8.48 1.39 11.61
N PHE A 40 -8.01 1.87 12.77
CA PHE A 40 -7.87 1.09 14.02
C PHE A 40 -9.14 0.34 14.46
N LEU A 41 -10.32 0.89 14.16
CA LEU A 41 -11.61 0.31 14.56
C LEU A 41 -12.28 -0.52 13.47
N SER A 42 -11.86 -0.37 12.20
CA SER A 42 -12.54 -0.94 11.04
C SER A 42 -11.76 -2.08 10.38
N ASN A 43 -10.55 -2.40 10.86
CA ASN A 43 -9.63 -3.34 10.22
C ASN A 43 -9.44 -3.03 8.71
N THR A 44 -9.39 -1.73 8.40
CA THR A 44 -9.16 -1.22 7.05
C THR A 44 -7.81 -0.52 6.99
N ALA A 45 -7.25 -0.43 5.80
CA ALA A 45 -6.13 0.44 5.51
C ALA A 45 -6.48 1.33 4.32
N LYS A 46 -5.77 2.44 4.15
CA LYS A 46 -5.83 3.27 2.94
C LYS A 46 -4.49 3.93 2.66
N LEU A 47 -4.23 4.30 1.41
CA LEU A 47 -3.10 5.16 1.09
C LEU A 47 -3.30 6.56 1.68
N THR A 48 -2.21 7.18 2.09
CA THR A 48 -2.14 8.62 2.35
C THR A 48 -1.86 9.35 1.04
N GLU A 49 -1.98 10.68 1.04
CA GLU A 49 -1.55 11.48 -0.12
C GLU A 49 -0.09 11.23 -0.51
N MET A 50 0.75 10.88 0.47
CA MET A 50 2.14 10.51 0.24
C MET A 50 2.22 9.13 -0.44
N GLY A 51 1.47 8.14 0.06
CA GLY A 51 1.42 6.81 -0.54
C GLY A 51 0.89 6.81 -1.96
N GLU A 52 -0.10 7.64 -2.27
CA GLU A 52 -0.59 7.82 -3.64
C GLU A 52 0.51 8.36 -4.57
N LYS A 53 1.31 9.33 -4.11
CA LYS A 53 2.46 9.86 -4.88
C LYS A 53 3.53 8.79 -5.07
N THR A 54 3.85 8.05 -4.02
CA THR A 54 4.79 6.92 -4.07
C THR A 54 4.33 5.87 -5.09
N LEU A 55 3.04 5.53 -5.11
CA LEU A 55 2.44 4.58 -6.04
C LEU A 55 2.53 5.07 -7.50
N ARG A 56 2.19 6.34 -7.76
CA ARG A 56 2.27 6.94 -9.10
C ARG A 56 3.71 7.01 -9.61
N ASN A 57 4.67 7.34 -8.74
CA ASN A 57 6.09 7.36 -9.10
C ASN A 57 6.59 5.96 -9.46
N ALA A 58 6.15 4.93 -8.73
CA ALA A 58 6.48 3.54 -9.05
C ALA A 58 5.92 3.12 -10.42
N GLU A 59 4.71 3.55 -10.77
CA GLU A 59 4.11 3.28 -12.09
C GLU A 59 4.89 3.96 -13.23
N MET A 60 5.45 5.16 -13.00
CA MET A 60 6.27 5.86 -14.00
C MET A 60 7.66 5.25 -14.19
N LEU A 61 8.28 4.78 -13.11
CA LEU A 61 9.65 4.23 -13.14
C LEU A 61 9.73 2.77 -13.60
N GLY A 62 8.57 2.09 -13.70
CA GLY A 62 8.51 0.66 -13.96
C GLY A 62 8.73 -0.17 -12.69
N PHE A 63 8.32 -1.43 -12.74
CA PHE A 63 8.40 -2.36 -11.61
C PHE A 63 9.68 -3.19 -11.69
N GLU A 64 10.25 -3.51 -10.54
CA GLU A 64 11.31 -4.51 -10.47
C GLU A 64 10.67 -5.89 -10.62
N ASP A 65 10.99 -6.60 -11.71
CA ASP A 65 10.72 -8.04 -11.85
C ASP A 65 11.63 -8.78 -10.85
N ASN A 66 11.07 -9.08 -9.67
CA ASN A 66 11.63 -10.06 -8.75
C ASN A 66 10.71 -11.28 -8.74
#